data_AF-A0A7J2HZU9-F1
#
_entry.id   AF-A0A7J2HZU9-F1
#
_cell.length_a   1.000
_cell.length_b   1.000
_cell.length_c   1.000
_cell.angle_alpha   90.00
_cell.angle_beta   90.00
_cell.angle_gamma   90.00
#
_symmetry.space_group_name_H-M   'P 1'
#
loop_
_entity.id
_entity.type
_entity.pdbx_description
1 polymer ?
#
loop_
_entity_poly.entity_id
_entity_poly.type
_entity_poly.pdbx_seq_one_letter_code
_entity_poly.pdbx_strand_id
1 'polypeptide(L)'
;MKKVKVTLYGVGAVGSLIAKFLLEKEGIEIVGAIDIAKEKVGKDLGKVLGIGKTLGIKVSNDVNSVLSKEKADVAIHTTSSYLKETYPQIASIISHGVNVISTCEELSYPYLTEPELSKKLDTLAKKHEVTVLGTGINPGFLMDTLVITLTAVCQKIKRIEAVRVMNAATRRLPFQKKVGAGLTVEEFRRKIENREITGHVGLEQ
;
A
#
# COMPACT_ATOMS: atom_id res chain seq x y z
N MET A 1 21.92 11.56 13.65
CA MET A 1 21.46 11.31 12.26
C MET A 1 20.21 12.13 11.99
N LYS A 2 20.05 12.67 10.78
CA LYS A 2 18.79 13.33 10.37
C LYS A 2 17.68 12.27 10.34
N LYS A 3 16.53 12.55 10.97
CA LYS A 3 15.37 11.65 10.93
C LYS A 3 14.72 11.68 9.54
N VAL A 4 14.23 10.54 9.08
CA VAL A 4 13.39 10.42 7.88
C VAL A 4 11.98 10.84 8.23
N LYS A 5 11.47 11.86 7.54
CA LYS A 5 10.13 12.41 7.73
C LYS A 5 9.12 11.67 6.87
N VAL A 6 8.07 11.16 7.50
CA VAL A 6 7.06 10.30 6.88
C VAL A 6 5.69 10.94 6.94
N THR A 7 5.00 10.98 5.81
CA THR A 7 3.56 11.25 5.75
C THR A 7 2.80 9.95 5.51
N LEU A 8 1.74 9.71 6.27
CA LEU A 8 0.83 8.60 6.03
C LEU A 8 -0.26 9.02 5.06
N TYR A 9 -0.46 8.28 3.98
CA TYR A 9 -1.57 8.46 3.05
C TYR A 9 -2.50 7.23 3.12
N GLY A 10 -3.65 7.41 3.74
CA GLY A 10 -4.55 6.34 4.17
C GLY A 10 -4.16 5.85 5.56
N VAL A 11 -5.02 6.12 6.55
CA VAL A 11 -4.86 5.66 7.95
C VAL A 11 -5.91 4.59 8.25
N GLY A 12 -6.07 3.66 7.30
CA GLY A 12 -6.92 2.47 7.44
C GLY A 12 -6.30 1.42 8.36
N ALA A 13 -6.75 0.17 8.26
CA ALA A 13 -6.22 -0.92 9.07
C ALA A 13 -4.71 -1.14 8.87
N VAL A 14 -4.24 -1.16 7.61
CA VAL A 14 -2.83 -1.37 7.27
C VAL A 14 -2.00 -0.14 7.62
N GLY A 15 -2.43 1.05 7.18
CA GLY A 15 -1.76 2.31 7.51
C GLY A 15 -1.63 2.55 9.01
N SER A 16 -2.63 2.18 9.81
CA SER A 16 -2.57 2.28 11.28
C SER A 16 -1.54 1.32 11.90
N LEU A 17 -1.42 0.09 11.40
CA LEU A 17 -0.41 -0.85 11.87
C LEU A 17 1.00 -0.37 11.52
N ILE A 18 1.19 0.13 10.29
CA ILE A 18 2.47 0.73 9.88
C ILE A 18 2.80 1.94 10.76
N ALA A 19 1.84 2.86 10.96
CA ALA A 19 2.05 4.03 11.79
C ALA A 19 2.49 3.67 13.23
N LYS A 20 1.85 2.67 13.85
CA LYS A 20 2.25 2.17 15.17
C LYS A 20 3.68 1.64 15.18
N PHE A 21 4.05 0.85 14.16
CA PHE A 21 5.40 0.34 14.03
C PHE A 21 6.44 1.45 13.78
N LEU A 22 6.12 2.45 12.95
CA LEU A 22 7.02 3.59 12.70
C LEU A 22 7.28 4.39 13.98
N LEU A 23 6.32 4.49 14.89
CA LEU A 23 6.50 5.15 16.19
C LEU A 23 7.46 4.42 17.13
N GLU A 24 7.73 3.14 16.89
CA GLU A 24 8.70 2.34 17.63
C GLU A 24 10.12 2.43 17.04
N LYS A 25 10.29 3.05 15.87
CA LYS A 25 11.57 3.14 15.17
C LYS A 25 12.34 4.40 15.51
N GLU A 26 13.62 4.22 15.83
CA GLU A 26 14.57 5.31 15.86
C GLU A 26 14.87 5.81 14.43
N GLY A 27 15.15 7.10 14.30
CA GLY A 27 15.48 7.71 13.01
C GLY A 27 14.29 7.99 12.10
N ILE A 28 13.05 7.72 12.52
CA ILE A 28 11.82 8.03 11.77
C ILE A 28 10.98 9.05 12.54
N GLU A 29 10.35 9.97 11.81
CA GLU A 29 9.40 10.94 12.34
C GLU A 29 8.16 10.98 11.46
N ILE A 30 6.98 10.72 12.03
CA ILE A 30 5.72 10.94 11.30
C ILE A 30 5.43 12.44 11.39
N VAL A 31 5.27 13.09 10.25
CA VAL A 31 5.03 14.54 10.16
C VAL A 31 3.65 14.88 9.62
N GLY A 32 2.96 13.94 8.96
CA GLY A 32 1.63 14.19 8.40
C GLY A 32 0.78 12.94 8.30
N ALA A 33 -0.53 13.13 8.26
CA ALA A 33 -1.50 12.06 8.07
C ALA A 33 -2.67 12.53 7.20
N ILE A 34 -2.96 11.74 6.17
CA ILE A 34 -4.00 12.00 5.18
C ILE A 34 -5.00 10.84 5.20
N ASP A 35 -6.29 11.14 5.34
CA ASP A 35 -7.37 10.17 5.20
C ASP A 35 -8.68 10.90 4.80
N ILE A 36 -9.51 10.27 3.97
CA ILE A 36 -10.78 10.85 3.51
C ILE A 36 -11.94 10.56 4.48
N ALA A 37 -11.76 9.62 5.41
CA ALA A 37 -12.83 9.17 6.29
C ALA A 37 -13.21 10.26 7.29
N LYS A 38 -14.47 10.72 7.22
CA LYS A 38 -14.99 11.87 7.99
C LYS A 38 -14.79 11.71 9.50
N GLU A 39 -14.85 10.49 9.99
CA GLU A 39 -14.65 10.17 11.40
C GLU A 39 -13.19 10.28 11.86
N LYS A 40 -12.22 10.42 10.95
CA LYS A 40 -10.80 10.61 11.26
C LYS A 40 -10.33 12.04 11.00
N VAL A 41 -10.84 12.68 9.94
CA VAL A 41 -10.46 14.04 9.55
C VAL A 41 -10.64 15.00 10.74
N GLY A 42 -9.62 15.83 10.98
CA GLY A 42 -9.58 16.80 12.08
C GLY A 42 -9.15 16.23 13.43
N LYS A 43 -9.09 14.90 13.61
CA LYS A 43 -8.61 14.28 14.85
C LYS A 43 -7.10 14.16 14.86
N ASP A 44 -6.54 14.10 16.06
CA ASP A 44 -5.13 13.77 16.27
C ASP A 44 -4.86 12.32 15.87
N LEU A 45 -3.75 12.08 15.18
CA LEU A 45 -3.33 10.77 14.70
C LEU A 45 -3.21 9.77 15.86
N GLY A 46 -2.69 10.18 17.02
CA GLY A 46 -2.58 9.31 18.20
C GLY A 46 -3.94 8.82 18.71
N LYS A 47 -4.98 9.67 18.61
CA LYS A 47 -6.37 9.26 18.88
C LYS A 47 -6.88 8.27 17.84
N VAL A 48 -6.64 8.52 16.54
CA VAL A 48 -7.04 7.61 15.44
C VAL A 48 -6.37 6.24 15.58
N LEU A 49 -5.11 6.21 16.00
CA LEU A 49 -4.36 4.96 16.21
C LEU A 49 -4.77 4.24 17.51
N GLY A 50 -5.45 4.91 18.44
CA GLY A 50 -5.84 4.35 19.73
C GLY A 50 -4.65 4.01 20.64
N ILE A 51 -3.61 4.85 20.64
CA ILE A 51 -2.35 4.60 21.36
C ILE A 51 -2.26 5.34 22.71
N GLY A 52 -3.36 5.92 23.19
CA GLY A 52 -3.43 6.56 24.51
C GLY A 52 -2.61 7.86 24.68
N LYS A 53 -1.99 8.37 23.61
CA LYS A 53 -1.24 9.64 23.62
C LYS A 53 -1.56 10.50 22.40
N THR A 54 -1.48 11.81 22.56
CA THR A 54 -1.60 12.80 21.48
C THR A 54 -0.26 12.92 20.75
N LEU A 55 -0.29 12.91 19.41
CA LEU A 55 0.93 13.04 18.59
C LEU A 55 1.17 14.46 18.08
N GLY A 56 0.16 15.35 18.16
CA GLY A 56 0.21 16.70 17.61
C GLY A 56 0.02 16.74 16.09
N ILE A 57 -0.34 15.60 15.47
CA ILE A 57 -0.47 15.45 14.03
C ILE A 57 -1.95 15.33 13.71
N LYS A 58 -2.53 16.34 13.06
CA LYS A 58 -3.94 16.33 12.67
C LYS A 58 -4.12 15.55 11.37
N VAL A 59 -5.03 14.58 11.34
CA VAL A 59 -5.43 13.90 10.10
C VAL A 59 -6.21 14.88 9.23
N SER A 60 -5.79 15.03 7.97
CA SER A 60 -6.40 15.94 7.00
C SER A 60 -6.96 15.17 5.79
N ASN A 61 -8.00 15.69 5.15
CA ASN A 61 -8.40 15.25 3.80
C ASN A 61 -7.83 16.16 2.70
N ASP A 62 -7.16 17.25 3.06
CA ASP A 62 -6.47 18.14 2.13
C ASP A 62 -5.02 17.66 1.93
N VAL A 63 -4.83 16.93 0.84
CA VAL A 63 -3.53 16.35 0.42
C VAL A 63 -2.48 17.44 0.22
N ASN A 64 -2.83 18.51 -0.51
CA ASN A 64 -1.89 19.56 -0.90
C ASN A 64 -1.40 20.33 0.33
N SER A 65 -2.31 20.63 1.27
CA SER A 65 -1.98 21.31 2.52
C SER A 65 -0.99 20.49 3.36
N VAL A 66 -1.19 19.17 3.49
CA VAL A 66 -0.26 18.32 4.26
C VAL A 66 1.09 18.21 3.57
N LEU A 67 1.13 17.86 2.28
CA LEU A 67 2.38 17.63 1.57
C LEU A 67 3.23 18.91 1.41
N SER A 68 2.59 20.07 1.27
CA SER A 68 3.29 21.35 1.17
C SER A 68 3.87 21.84 2.50
N LYS A 69 3.21 21.55 3.63
CA LYS A 69 3.62 22.03 4.95
C LYS A 69 4.69 21.17 5.60
N GLU A 70 4.53 19.86 5.54
CA GLU A 70 5.24 18.94 6.44
C GLU A 70 6.62 18.51 5.91
N LYS A 71 6.99 18.90 4.68
CA LYS A 71 8.28 18.59 4.02
C LYS A 71 8.72 17.14 4.27
N ALA A 72 7.84 16.19 3.96
CA ALA A 72 8.11 14.77 4.13
C ALA A 72 9.18 14.28 3.13
N ASP A 73 10.05 13.38 3.57
CA ASP A 73 11.00 12.70 2.69
C ASP A 73 10.30 11.56 1.92
N VAL A 74 9.30 10.91 2.54
CA VAL A 74 8.54 9.81 1.94
C VAL A 74 7.08 9.79 2.42
N ALA A 75 6.17 9.38 1.53
CA ALA A 75 4.79 9.05 1.87
C ALA A 75 4.58 7.53 1.87
N ILE A 76 3.93 7.02 2.91
CA ILE A 76 3.48 5.62 2.96
C ILE A 76 2.01 5.57 2.55
N HIS A 77 1.74 5.01 1.38
CA HIS A 77 0.44 5.01 0.71
C HIS A 77 -0.29 3.65 0.82
N THR A 78 -1.43 3.62 1.52
CA THR A 78 -2.13 2.37 1.90
C THR A 78 -3.65 2.38 1.65
N THR A 79 -4.07 2.81 0.46
CA THR A 79 -5.49 3.04 0.16
C THR A 79 -6.18 1.88 -0.56
N SER A 80 -5.77 1.59 -1.80
CA SER A 80 -6.38 0.58 -2.67
C SER A 80 -5.34 -0.33 -3.33
N SER A 81 -5.81 -1.43 -3.89
CA SER A 81 -5.04 -2.47 -4.57
C SER A 81 -4.82 -2.19 -6.06
N TYR A 82 -5.68 -1.37 -6.67
CA TYR A 82 -5.72 -1.16 -8.12
C TYR A 82 -4.98 0.11 -8.53
N LEU A 83 -4.07 0.01 -9.51
CA LEU A 83 -3.22 1.12 -9.91
C LEU A 83 -4.03 2.27 -10.52
N LYS A 84 -5.11 1.98 -11.24
CA LYS A 84 -6.02 3.01 -11.78
C LYS A 84 -6.60 3.92 -10.69
N GLU A 85 -6.95 3.35 -9.54
CA GLU A 85 -7.53 4.09 -8.42
C GLU A 85 -6.47 4.86 -7.61
N THR A 86 -5.27 4.28 -7.49
CA THR A 86 -4.18 4.85 -6.70
C THR A 86 -3.31 5.83 -7.47
N TYR A 87 -3.25 5.73 -8.80
CA TYR A 87 -2.50 6.62 -9.69
C TYR A 87 -2.69 8.11 -9.38
N PRO A 88 -3.92 8.66 -9.31
CA PRO A 88 -4.08 10.10 -9.05
C PRO A 88 -3.55 10.50 -7.66
N GLN A 89 -3.60 9.61 -6.68
CA GLN A 89 -3.12 9.83 -5.32
C GLN A 89 -1.57 9.85 -5.32
N ILE A 90 -0.96 8.85 -5.95
CA ILE A 90 0.49 8.72 -6.09
C ILE A 90 1.07 9.88 -6.92
N ALA A 91 0.44 10.24 -8.04
CA ALA A 91 0.85 11.34 -8.90
C ALA A 91 0.80 12.69 -8.17
N SER A 92 -0.20 12.90 -7.30
CA SER A 92 -0.28 14.07 -6.43
C SER A 92 0.90 14.14 -5.46
N ILE A 93 1.26 13.01 -4.83
CA ILE A 93 2.42 12.93 -3.93
C ILE A 93 3.72 13.25 -4.67
N ILE A 94 3.94 12.63 -5.84
CA ILE A 94 5.12 12.87 -6.68
C ILE A 94 5.24 14.35 -7.05
N SER A 95 4.12 15.00 -7.38
CA SER A 95 4.10 16.41 -7.79
C SER A 95 4.59 17.36 -6.70
N HIS A 96 4.58 16.92 -5.43
CA HIS A 96 5.14 17.65 -4.29
C HIS A 96 6.60 17.29 -3.98
N GLY A 97 7.26 16.48 -4.83
CA GLY A 97 8.65 16.08 -4.64
C GLY A 97 8.86 15.10 -3.48
N VAL A 98 7.83 14.31 -3.14
CA VAL A 98 7.87 13.33 -2.05
C VAL A 98 7.98 11.90 -2.61
N ASN A 99 8.91 11.11 -2.08
CA ASN A 99 9.04 9.69 -2.46
C ASN A 99 7.80 8.89 -2.02
N VAL A 100 7.51 7.79 -2.71
CA VAL A 100 6.31 6.98 -2.42
C VAL A 100 6.67 5.54 -2.16
N ILE A 101 6.21 5.00 -1.04
CA ILE A 101 6.12 3.55 -0.81
C ILE A 101 4.64 3.21 -0.67
N SER A 102 4.15 2.24 -1.44
CA SER A 102 2.74 1.86 -1.42
C SER A 102 2.51 0.37 -1.25
N THR A 103 1.40 0.04 -0.58
CA THR A 103 0.87 -1.33 -0.51
C THR A 103 -0.11 -1.68 -1.62
N CYS A 104 -0.21 -0.86 -2.68
CA CYS A 104 -1.03 -1.16 -3.86
C CYS A 104 -0.47 -2.39 -4.57
N GLU A 105 -1.25 -3.48 -4.60
CA GLU A 105 -0.79 -4.77 -5.13
C GLU A 105 -0.38 -4.70 -6.61
N GLU A 106 -1.15 -4.02 -7.47
CA GLU A 106 -0.81 -3.88 -8.89
C GLU A 106 0.47 -3.04 -9.13
N LEU A 107 0.85 -2.18 -8.19
CA LEU A 107 2.07 -1.36 -8.27
C LEU A 107 3.36 -2.18 -8.02
N SER A 108 3.26 -3.43 -7.55
CA SER A 108 4.44 -4.27 -7.31
C SER A 108 5.26 -4.55 -8.57
N TYR A 109 4.59 -4.81 -9.70
CA TYR A 109 5.21 -4.92 -11.02
C TYR A 109 4.23 -4.52 -12.13
N PRO A 110 3.92 -3.23 -12.27
CA PRO A 110 2.80 -2.75 -13.09
C PRO A 110 3.11 -2.77 -14.59
N TYR A 111 4.37 -3.00 -14.99
CA TYR A 111 4.82 -2.95 -16.38
C TYR A 111 4.15 -3.99 -17.28
N LEU A 112 3.62 -5.07 -16.71
CA LEU A 112 2.88 -6.11 -17.45
C LEU A 112 1.38 -5.84 -17.49
N THR A 113 0.79 -5.51 -16.35
CA THR A 113 -0.67 -5.38 -16.19
C THR A 113 -1.20 -4.00 -16.57
N GLU A 114 -0.41 -2.95 -16.36
CA GLU A 114 -0.78 -1.54 -16.56
C GLU A 114 0.39 -0.75 -17.22
N PRO A 115 0.86 -1.14 -18.42
CA PRO A 115 2.08 -0.57 -19.03
C PRO A 115 2.01 0.94 -19.26
N GLU A 116 0.84 1.46 -19.68
CA GLU A 116 0.64 2.90 -19.93
C GLU A 116 0.69 3.72 -18.64
N LEU A 117 0.06 3.24 -17.56
CA LEU A 117 0.13 3.92 -16.25
C LEU A 117 1.53 3.83 -15.65
N SER A 118 2.20 2.69 -15.83
CA SER A 118 3.60 2.50 -15.41
C SER A 118 4.53 3.52 -16.06
N LYS A 119 4.43 3.68 -17.38
CA LYS A 119 5.23 4.65 -18.13
C LYS A 119 4.95 6.10 -17.68
N LYS A 120 3.68 6.43 -17.44
CA LYS A 120 3.29 7.75 -16.93
C LYS A 120 3.86 8.01 -15.53
N LEU A 121 3.77 7.04 -14.61
CA LEU A 121 4.33 7.15 -13.27
C LEU A 121 5.85 7.27 -13.28
N ASP A 122 6.55 6.44 -14.05
CA ASP A 122 8.01 6.49 -14.17
C ASP A 122 8.49 7.85 -14.73
N THR A 123 7.82 8.34 -15.78
CA THR A 123 8.13 9.66 -16.36
C THR A 123 7.92 10.78 -15.34
N LEU A 124 6.81 10.73 -14.60
CA LEU A 124 6.48 11.73 -13.59
C LEU A 124 7.45 11.70 -12.40
N ALA A 125 7.79 10.50 -11.90
CA ALA A 125 8.73 10.30 -10.81
C ALA A 125 10.12 10.83 -11.16
N LYS A 126 10.63 10.51 -12.36
CA LYS A 126 11.90 11.03 -12.88
C LYS A 126 11.90 12.54 -13.02
N LYS A 127 10.82 13.13 -13.55
CA LYS A 127 10.67 14.59 -13.69
C LYS A 127 10.76 15.32 -12.35
N HIS A 128 10.25 14.72 -11.28
CA HIS A 128 10.25 15.29 -9.93
C HIS A 128 11.41 14.80 -9.06
N GLU A 129 12.34 14.00 -9.63
CA GLU A 129 13.51 13.44 -8.93
C GLU A 129 13.13 12.61 -7.67
N VAL A 130 12.03 11.87 -7.74
CA VAL A 130 11.55 11.00 -6.65
C VAL A 130 11.47 9.54 -7.07
N THR A 131 11.37 8.66 -6.08
CA THR A 131 11.22 7.21 -6.25
C THR A 131 9.81 6.75 -5.87
N VAL A 132 9.30 5.74 -6.59
CA VAL A 132 8.04 5.05 -6.28
C VAL A 132 8.31 3.56 -6.13
N LEU A 133 7.83 2.96 -5.05
CA LEU A 133 7.94 1.52 -4.77
C LEU A 133 6.58 0.94 -4.36
N GLY A 134 6.10 -0.06 -5.09
CA GLY A 134 5.04 -0.96 -4.63
C GLY A 134 5.64 -2.13 -3.85
N THR A 135 5.22 -2.35 -2.61
CA THR A 135 5.71 -3.48 -1.80
C THR A 135 4.67 -3.93 -0.76
N GLY A 136 4.89 -5.11 -0.21
CA GLY A 136 3.96 -5.77 0.70
C GLY A 136 4.40 -7.21 0.94
N ILE A 137 3.54 -7.97 1.62
CA ILE A 137 3.84 -9.37 1.93
C ILE A 137 3.66 -10.30 0.70
N ASN A 138 2.66 -10.01 -0.13
CA ASN A 138 2.39 -10.65 -1.42
C ASN A 138 1.34 -9.80 -2.14
N PRO A 139 1.67 -9.17 -3.27
CA PRO A 139 3.01 -9.09 -3.86
C PRO A 139 3.96 -8.18 -3.05
N GLY A 140 5.26 -8.30 -3.26
CA GLY A 140 6.34 -7.49 -2.70
C GLY A 140 7.35 -8.23 -1.78
N PHE A 141 7.10 -9.49 -1.40
CA PHE A 141 8.06 -10.27 -0.62
C PHE A 141 7.96 -11.79 -0.83
N LEU A 142 6.94 -12.45 -0.27
CA LEU A 142 6.94 -13.92 -0.11
C LEU A 142 6.98 -14.70 -1.42
N MET A 143 6.27 -14.22 -2.45
CA MET A 143 6.14 -14.93 -3.73
C MET A 143 6.88 -14.23 -4.88
N ASP A 144 7.73 -13.26 -4.57
CA ASP A 144 8.52 -12.49 -5.53
C ASP A 144 9.95 -12.28 -5.01
N THR A 145 10.21 -11.27 -4.18
CA THR A 145 11.54 -10.84 -3.72
C THR A 145 12.27 -11.96 -3.00
N LEU A 146 11.60 -12.67 -2.09
CA LEU A 146 12.18 -13.82 -1.40
C LEU A 146 12.54 -14.93 -2.39
N VAL A 147 11.63 -15.26 -3.31
CA VAL A 147 11.83 -16.30 -4.32
C VAL A 147 13.02 -15.94 -5.22
N ILE A 148 13.07 -14.70 -5.74
CA ILE A 148 14.18 -14.17 -6.54
C ILE A 148 15.49 -14.24 -5.75
N THR A 149 15.48 -13.81 -4.48
CA THR A 149 16.67 -13.85 -3.62
C THR A 149 17.21 -15.27 -3.45
N LEU A 150 16.33 -16.26 -3.24
CA LEU A 150 16.73 -17.66 -3.11
C LEU A 150 17.38 -18.22 -4.38
N THR A 151 17.06 -17.65 -5.55
CA THR A 151 17.69 -18.07 -6.82
C THR A 151 19.14 -17.62 -6.97
N ALA A 152 19.63 -16.70 -6.14
CA ALA A 152 20.96 -16.11 -6.28
C ALA A 152 22.13 -17.12 -6.24
N VAL A 153 21.92 -18.27 -5.59
CA VAL A 153 22.92 -19.35 -5.49
C VAL A 153 22.69 -20.49 -6.49
N CYS A 154 21.69 -20.38 -7.36
CA CYS A 154 21.38 -21.40 -8.36
C CYS A 154 22.18 -21.16 -9.65
N GLN A 155 22.95 -22.17 -10.09
CA GLN A 155 23.63 -22.10 -11.40
C GLN A 155 22.66 -22.19 -12.59
N LYS A 156 21.53 -22.91 -12.41
CA LYS A 156 20.47 -23.04 -13.42
C LYS A 156 19.12 -23.23 -12.75
N ILE A 157 18.13 -22.47 -13.18
CA ILE A 157 16.74 -22.55 -12.70
C ILE A 157 15.90 -23.24 -13.78
N LYS A 158 15.30 -24.39 -13.46
CA LYS A 158 14.40 -25.12 -14.38
C LYS A 158 12.93 -24.81 -14.14
N ARG A 159 12.55 -24.60 -12.87
CA ARG A 159 11.18 -24.35 -12.42
C ARG A 159 11.22 -23.65 -11.07
N ILE A 160 10.27 -22.76 -10.84
CA ILE A 160 9.97 -22.15 -9.54
C ILE A 160 8.55 -22.59 -9.16
N GLU A 161 8.37 -23.00 -7.91
CA GLU A 161 7.06 -23.28 -7.32
C GLU A 161 7.00 -22.63 -5.95
N ALA A 162 5.99 -21.79 -5.73
CA ALA A 162 5.74 -21.13 -4.47
C ALA A 162 4.26 -21.28 -4.11
N VAL A 163 3.98 -21.75 -2.89
CA VAL A 163 2.62 -21.94 -2.39
C VAL A 163 2.47 -21.14 -1.11
N ARG A 164 1.45 -20.28 -1.07
CA ARG A 164 1.09 -19.52 0.12
C ARG A 164 -0.28 -19.96 0.62
N VAL A 165 -0.32 -20.59 1.78
CA VAL A 165 -1.55 -21.01 2.45
C VAL A 165 -1.87 -20.04 3.59
N MET A 166 -3.12 -19.59 3.66
CA MET A 166 -3.57 -18.65 4.70
C MET A 166 -4.88 -19.12 5.31
N ASN A 167 -4.98 -19.03 6.63
CA ASN A 167 -6.26 -19.21 7.31
C ASN A 167 -7.14 -17.95 7.11
N ALA A 168 -8.20 -18.07 6.32
CA ALA A 168 -9.13 -16.97 6.06
C ALA A 168 -10.00 -16.63 7.27
N ALA A 169 -10.24 -17.58 8.19
CA ALA A 169 -11.12 -17.38 9.35
C ALA A 169 -10.60 -16.32 10.33
N THR A 170 -9.29 -16.11 10.38
CA THR A 170 -8.66 -15.09 11.25
C THR A 170 -8.56 -13.71 10.58
N ARG A 171 -9.06 -13.57 9.34
CA ARG A 171 -8.98 -12.31 8.57
C ARG A 171 -10.21 -11.46 8.78
N ARG A 172 -10.07 -10.16 8.52
CA ARG A 172 -11.18 -9.20 8.58
C ARG A 172 -12.32 -9.59 7.65
N LEU A 173 -13.56 -9.30 8.04
CA LEU A 173 -14.77 -9.63 7.28
C LEU A 173 -14.72 -9.22 5.80
N PRO A 174 -14.22 -8.03 5.41
CA PRO A 174 -14.08 -7.67 3.99
C PRO A 174 -13.22 -8.65 3.19
N PHE A 175 -12.15 -9.19 3.79
CA PHE A 175 -11.31 -10.19 3.13
C PHE A 175 -12.06 -11.52 2.99
N GLN A 176 -12.74 -11.97 4.04
CA GLN A 176 -13.52 -13.22 4.00
C GLN A 176 -14.60 -13.16 2.91
N LYS A 177 -15.32 -12.04 2.80
CA LYS A 177 -16.30 -11.80 1.73
C LYS A 177 -15.65 -11.77 0.35
N LYS A 178 -14.49 -11.11 0.23
CA LYS A 178 -13.71 -11.03 -1.03
C LYS A 178 -13.35 -12.42 -1.56
N VAL A 179 -12.96 -13.36 -0.70
CA VAL A 179 -12.62 -14.74 -1.13
C VAL A 179 -13.83 -15.67 -1.18
N GLY A 180 -15.06 -15.15 -1.04
CA GLY A 180 -16.29 -15.91 -1.18
C GLY A 180 -16.64 -16.83 -0.01
N ALA A 181 -16.08 -16.59 1.19
CA ALA A 181 -16.41 -17.37 2.37
C ALA A 181 -17.91 -17.27 2.71
N GLY A 182 -18.57 -18.42 2.87
CA GLY A 182 -19.99 -18.52 3.22
C GLY A 182 -20.98 -18.48 2.05
N LEU A 183 -20.51 -18.46 0.80
CA LEU A 183 -21.35 -18.55 -0.40
C LEU A 183 -21.64 -20.01 -0.79
N THR A 184 -22.74 -20.26 -1.50
CA THR A 184 -22.90 -21.54 -2.23
C THR A 184 -21.94 -21.62 -3.41
N VAL A 185 -21.77 -22.82 -3.97
CA VAL A 185 -20.90 -23.03 -5.14
C VAL A 185 -21.39 -22.22 -6.35
N GLU A 186 -22.71 -22.17 -6.57
CA GLU A 186 -23.33 -21.42 -7.67
C GLU A 186 -23.12 -19.91 -7.51
N GLU A 187 -23.34 -19.40 -6.30
CA GLU A 187 -23.11 -17.99 -5.99
C GLU A 187 -21.64 -17.59 -6.16
N PHE A 188 -20.73 -18.44 -5.67
CA PHE A 188 -19.29 -18.21 -5.81
C PHE A 188 -18.88 -18.10 -7.27
N ARG A 189 -19.27 -19.07 -8.11
CA ARG A 189 -18.93 -19.10 -9.54
C ARG A 189 -19.45 -17.86 -10.26
N ARG A 190 -20.73 -17.53 -10.09
CA ARG A 190 -21.33 -16.33 -10.68
C ARG A 190 -20.60 -15.06 -10.27
N LYS A 191 -20.28 -14.90 -8.98
CA LYS A 191 -19.63 -13.69 -8.48
C LYS A 191 -18.18 -13.55 -8.93
N ILE A 192 -17.46 -14.65 -9.10
CA ILE A 192 -16.11 -14.66 -9.69
C ILE A 192 -16.17 -14.26 -11.17
N GLU A 193 -17.08 -14.86 -11.95
CA GLU A 193 -17.27 -14.54 -13.37
C GLU A 193 -17.63 -13.08 -13.60
N ASN A 194 -18.52 -12.54 -12.75
CA ASN A 194 -18.92 -11.13 -12.78
C ASN A 194 -17.88 -10.16 -12.18
N ARG A 195 -16.77 -10.66 -11.64
CA ARG A 195 -15.75 -9.89 -10.92
C ARG A 195 -16.29 -9.10 -9.71
N GLU A 196 -17.39 -9.56 -9.11
CA GLU A 196 -17.96 -9.02 -7.87
C GLU A 196 -17.13 -9.41 -6.64
N ILE A 197 -16.53 -10.60 -6.70
CA ILE A 197 -15.54 -11.08 -5.75
C ILE A 197 -14.28 -11.48 -6.53
N THR A 198 -13.16 -11.61 -5.83
CA THR A 198 -11.90 -11.98 -6.48
C THR A 198 -11.03 -12.78 -5.51
N GLY A 199 -10.16 -13.63 -6.07
CA GLY A 199 -9.14 -14.31 -5.29
C GLY A 199 -8.03 -13.36 -4.86
N HIS A 200 -6.80 -13.77 -5.12
CA HIS A 200 -5.63 -12.95 -4.84
C HIS A 200 -5.41 -11.93 -5.96
N VAL A 201 -5.20 -10.67 -5.60
CA VAL A 201 -4.81 -9.60 -6.55
C VAL A 201 -3.28 -9.49 -6.51
N GLY A 202 -2.65 -9.52 -7.69
CA GLY A 202 -1.18 -9.45 -7.82
C GLY A 202 -0.50 -10.69 -8.42
N LEU A 203 -1.26 -11.75 -8.73
CA LEU A 203 -0.77 -12.95 -9.44
C LEU A 203 -1.35 -13.11 -10.85
N GLU A 204 -2.38 -12.35 -11.24
CA GLU A 204 -2.81 -12.31 -12.64
C GLU A 204 -1.70 -11.63 -13.47
N GLN A 205 -0.97 -12.45 -14.22
CA GLN A 205 -0.05 -12.09 -15.28
C GLN A 205 -0.40 -12.92 -16.51
#